data_AF-A0A7Y2I0P9-F1
#
_entry.id   AF-A0A7Y2I0P9-F1
#
_cell.length_a   1.000
_cell.length_b   1.000
_cell.length_c   1.000
_cell.angle_alpha   90.00
_cell.angle_beta   90.00
_cell.angle_gamma   90.00
#
_symmetry.space_group_name_H-M   'P 1'
#
loop_
_entity.id
_entity.type
_entity.pdbx_description
1 polymer ?
#
loop_
_entity_poly.entity_id
_entity_poly.type
_entity_poly.pdbx_seq_one_letter_code
_entity_poly.pdbx_strand_id
1 'polypeptide(L)' 'MSVTLLISIAIGVTAVAGLLVPVAIGLLLSFRASQRSLARSTAALRESEERLKFTLEETGLAPWEWDPREGVCRWSG' A
#
# COMPACT_ATOMS: atom_id res chain seq x y z
N MET A 1 37.20 36.21 15.77
CA MET A 1 35.72 36.20 15.66
C MET A 1 35.20 35.25 14.57
N SER A 2 35.99 34.87 13.55
CA SER A 2 35.50 34.04 12.43
C SER A 2 35.46 32.52 12.69
N VAL A 3 36.29 31.98 13.59
CA VAL A 3 36.42 30.52 13.81
C VAL A 3 35.27 29.95 14.67
N THR A 4 34.78 30.70 15.65
CA THR A 4 33.66 30.29 16.51
C THR A 4 32.35 30.16 15.74
N LEU A 5 32.14 31.02 14.73
CA LEU A 5 30.96 31.00 13.88
C LEU A 5 30.93 29.76 12.96
N LEU A 6 32.09 29.33 12.46
CA LEU A 6 32.24 28.12 11.65
C LEU A 6 31.92 26.84 12.45
N ILE A 7 32.38 26.76 13.70
CA ILE A 7 32.14 25.59 14.56
C ILE A 7 30.65 25.47 14.93
N SER A 8 29.97 26.60 15.20
CA SER A 8 28.55 26.61 15.53
C SER A 8 27.67 26.11 14.38
N ILE A 9 27.98 26.50 13.13
CA ILE A 9 27.26 26.02 11.93
C ILE A 9 27.51 24.52 11.73
N ALA A 10 28.75 24.05 11.90
CA ALA A 10 29.10 22.64 11.74
C ALA A 10 28.35 21.73 12.74
N ILE A 11 28.23 22.15 14.00
CA ILE A 11 27.47 21.42 15.02
C ILE A 11 25.98 21.41 14.68
N GLY A 12 25.43 22.55 14.25
CA GLY A 12 24.03 22.66 13.84
C GLY A 12 23.67 21.74 12.67
N VAL A 13 24.52 21.67 11.65
CA VAL A 13 24.32 20.79 10.48
C VAL A 13 24.36 19.32 10.88
N THR A 14 25.28 18.94 11.77
CA THR A 14 25.41 17.55 12.25
C THR A 14 24.19 17.13 13.09
N ALA A 15 23.69 18.02 13.95
CA ALA A 15 22.50 17.76 14.75
C ALA A 15 21.24 17.59 13.89
N VAL A 16 21.05 18.44 12.88
CA VAL A 16 19.91 18.35 11.95
C VAL A 16 20.01 17.10 11.07
N ALA A 17 21.20 16.80 10.53
CA ALA A 17 21.42 15.57 9.76
C ALA A 17 21.16 14.31 10.61
N GLY A 18 21.58 14.32 11.88
CA GLY A 18 21.33 13.22 12.82
C GLY A 18 19.85 12.97 13.11
N LEU A 19 18.98 13.98 12.99
CA LEU A 19 17.53 13.84 13.15
C LEU A 19 16.84 13.44 11.84
N LEU A 20 17.31 13.94 10.70
CA LEU A 20 16.68 13.67 9.40
C LEU A 20 16.92 12.23 8.92
N VAL A 21 18.09 11.67 9.17
CA VAL A 21 18.44 10.30 8.76
C VAL A 21 17.51 9.23 9.37
N PRO A 22 17.27 9.17 10.70
CA PRO A 22 16.37 8.17 11.27
C PRO A 22 14.91 8.38 10.86
N VAL A 23 14.47 9.63 10.66
CA VAL A 23 13.12 9.94 10.16
C VAL A 23 12.94 9.43 8.72
N ALA A 24 13.91 9.67 7.84
CA ALA A 24 13.90 9.19 6.47
C ALA A 24 13.94 7.65 6.40
N ILE A 25 14.77 7.02 7.24
CA ILE A 25 14.83 5.56 7.36
C ILE A 25 13.49 5.00 7.87
N GLY A 26 12.90 5.62 8.88
CA GLY A 26 11.59 5.25 9.41
C GLY A 26 10.49 5.31 8.35
N LEU A 27 10.43 6.41 7.58
CA LEU A 27 9.49 6.57 6.47
C LEU A 27 9.68 5.51 5.38
N LEU A 28 10.93 5.20 5.02
CA LEU A 28 11.24 4.20 4.01
C LEU A 28 10.81 2.79 4.44
N LEU A 29 11.02 2.44 5.71
CA LEU A 29 10.62 1.16 6.28
C LEU A 29 9.09 1.04 6.38
N SER A 30 8.40 2.08 6.84
CA SER A 30 6.93 2.12 6.92
C SER A 30 6.29 2.03 5.53
N PHE A 31 6.88 2.70 4.54
CA PHE A 31 6.42 2.61 3.16
C PHE A 31 6.58 1.19 2.59
N ARG A 32 7.71 0.51 2.86
CA ARG A 32 7.89 -0.91 2.51
C ARG A 32 6.88 -1.83 3.19
N ALA A 33 6.55 -1.57 4.45
CA ALA A 33 5.56 -2.34 5.18
C ALA A 33 4.15 -2.16 4.59
N SER A 34 3.79 -0.93 4.17
CA SER A 34 2.51 -0.63 3.53
C SER A 34 2.33 -1.39 2.20
N GLN A 35 3.37 -1.39 1.37
CA GLN A 35 3.35 -2.13 0.09
C GLN A 35 3.16 -3.64 0.28
N ARG A 36 3.72 -4.23 1.35
CA ARG A 36 3.55 -5.66 1.65
C ARG A 36 2.11 -6.01 2.03
N SER A 37 1.40 -5.11 2.73
CA SER A 37 0.00 -5.34 3.07
C SER A 37 -0.86 -5.39 1.82
N LEU A 38 -0.65 -4.46 0.89
CA LEU A 38 -1.39 -4.41 -0.38
C LEU A 38 -1.09 -5.63 -1.25
N ALA A 39 0.18 -6.02 -1.37
CA ALA A 39 0.56 -7.19 -2.17
C ALA A 39 -0.05 -8.49 -1.61
N ARG A 40 -0.14 -8.65 -0.29
CA ARG A 40 -0.76 -9.83 0.33
C ARG A 40 -2.27 -9.85 0.16
N SER A 41 -2.95 -8.71 0.36
CA SER A 41 -4.40 -8.61 0.17
C SER A 41 -4.80 -8.86 -1.29
N THR A 42 -4.03 -8.33 -2.25
CA THR A 42 -4.30 -8.54 -3.68
C THR A 42 -4.01 -9.96 -4.14
N ALA A 43 -2.96 -10.61 -3.64
CA ALA A 43 -2.65 -12.00 -3.96
C ALA A 43 -3.72 -12.96 -3.42
N ALA A 44 -4.12 -12.79 -2.15
CA ALA A 44 -5.19 -13.60 -1.56
C ALA A 44 -6.54 -13.37 -2.26
N LEU A 45 -6.83 -12.13 -2.65
CA LEU A 45 -8.04 -11.81 -3.42
C LEU A 45 -8.03 -12.51 -4.79
N ARG A 46 -6.93 -12.41 -5.55
CA ARG A 46 -6.79 -13.06 -6.86
C ARG A 46 -6.95 -14.58 -6.78
N GLU A 47 -6.32 -15.22 -5.80
CA GLU A 47 -6.46 -16.68 -5.64
C GLU A 47 -7.91 -17.09 -5.36
N SER A 48 -8.63 -16.30 -4.56
CA SER A 48 -10.05 -16.54 -4.30
C SER A 48 -10.94 -16.29 -5.52
N GLU A 49 -10.63 -15.25 -6.31
CA GLU A 49 -11.34 -14.91 -7.55
C GLU A 49 -11.13 -15.98 -8.62
N GLU A 50 -9.91 -16.47 -8.81
CA GLU A 50 -9.59 -17.53 -9.78
C GLU A 50 -10.31 -18.83 -9.41
N ARG A 51 -10.33 -19.19 -8.13
CA ARG A 51 -11.04 -20.38 -7.64
C ARG A 51 -12.56 -20.24 -7.80
N LEU A 52 -13.10 -19.06 -7.55
CA LEU A 52 -14.52 -18.76 -7.76
C LEU A 52 -14.87 -18.84 -9.24
N LYS A 53 -14.07 -18.21 -10.11
CA LYS A 53 -14.26 -18.25 -11.56
C LYS A 53 -14.22 -19.68 -12.10
N PHE A 54 -13.24 -20.48 -11.68
CA PHE A 54 -13.14 -21.88 -12.07
C PHE A 54 -14.39 -22.68 -11.68
N THR A 55 -14.89 -22.49 -10.46
CA THR A 55 -16.11 -23.17 -9.97
C THR A 55 -17.34 -22.73 -10.78
N LEU A 56 -17.47 -21.43 -11.10
CA LEU A 56 -18.58 -20.89 -11.89
C LEU A 56 -18.56 -21.41 -13.34
N GLU A 57 -17.37 -21.49 -13.94
CA GLU A 57 -17.17 -22.05 -15.29
C GLU A 57 -17.50 -23.55 -15.33
N GLU A 58 -17.05 -24.33 -14.34
CA GLU A 58 -17.36 -25.77 -14.27
C GLU A 58 -18.83 -26.05 -13.96
N THR A 59 -19.47 -25.23 -13.12
CA THR A 59 -20.89 -25.40 -12.77
C THR A 59 -21.85 -24.80 -13.81
N GLY A 60 -21.34 -24.01 -14.78
CA GLY A 60 -22.15 -23.28 -15.75
C GLY A 60 -23.03 -22.20 -15.11
N LEU A 61 -22.71 -21.77 -13.88
CA LEU A 61 -23.46 -20.77 -13.14
C LEU A 61 -22.84 -19.40 -13.40
N ALA A 62 -23.62 -18.48 -13.98
CA ALA A 62 -23.22 -17.08 -14.04
C ALA A 62 -23.68 -16.35 -12.77
N PRO A 63 -22.80 -15.64 -12.07
CA PRO A 63 -23.20 -14.81 -10.94
C PRO A 63 -24.06 -13.65 -11.44
N TRP A 64 -25.13 -13.39 -10.69
CA TRP A 64 -25.98 -12.22 -10.89
C TRP A 64 -25.87 -11.33 -9.67
N GLU A 65 -25.82 -10.03 -9.91
CA GLU A 65 -25.78 -9.02 -8.87
C GLU A 65 -27.01 -8.13 -9.04
N TRP A 66 -27.78 -7.98 -7.98
CA TRP A 66 -28.91 -7.06 -7.95
C TRP A 66 -28.60 -5.89 -7.06
N ASP A 67 -28.67 -4.69 -7.64
CA ASP A 67 -28.60 -3.45 -6.90
C ASP A 67 -30.03 -2.93 -6.61
N PRO A 68 -30.49 -2.97 -5.35
CA PRO A 68 -31.82 -2.49 -4.97
C PRO A 68 -31.97 -0.96 -5.03
N ARG A 69 -30.87 -0.20 -5.06
CA ARG A 69 -30.88 1.27 -5.13
C ARG A 69 -31.07 1.76 -6.56
N GLU A 70 -30.43 1.08 -7.51
CA GLU A 70 -30.50 1.43 -8.93
C GLU A 70 -31.56 0.62 -9.69
N GLY A 71 -32.08 -0.46 -9.09
CA GLY A 71 -33.05 -1.35 -9.74
C GLY A 71 -32.45 -2.16 -10.89
N VAL A 72 -31.11 -2.19 -11.00
CA VAL A 72 -30.38 -2.86 -12.09
C VAL A 72 -30.01 -4.28 -11.65
N CYS A 73 -30.29 -5.25 -12.52
CA CYS A 73 -29.78 -6.60 -12.41
C CYS A 73 -28.63 -6.77 -13.41
N ARG A 74 -27.41 -7.04 -12.91
CA ARG A 74 -26.22 -7.27 -13.72
C ARG A 74 -26.02 -8.77 -13.88
N TRP A 75 -26.05 -9.23 -15.13
CA TRP A 75 -25.74 -10.60 -15.52
C TRP A 75 -24.29 -10.71 -16.02
N SER A 76 -23.56 -11.71 -15.55
CA SER A 76 -22.13 -11.89 -15.84
C SER A 76 -21.82 -13.00 -16.86
N GLY A 77 -22.84 -13.49 -17.58
CA GLY A 77 -22.71 -14.60 -18.54
C GLY A 77 -22.29 -14.19 -19.95
#